data_AF-A0A933M4H3-F1
#
_entry.id   AF-A0A933M4H3-F1
#
_cell.length_a   1.000
_cell.length_b   1.000
_cell.length_c   1.000
_cell.angle_alpha   90.00
_cell.angle_beta   90.00
_cell.angle_gamma   90.00
#
_symmetry.space_group_name_H-M   'P 1'
#
loop_
_entity.id
_entity.type
_entity.pdbx_description
1 polymer ?
#
loop_
_entity_poly.entity_id
_entity_poly.type
_entity_poly.pdbx_seq_one_letter_code
_entity_poly.pdbx_strand_id
1 'polypeptide(L)'
;MVETSPNYEPDYAVPPGETLGETLEAIGMSQAELAQRMGRPKKTINGIIMGTTAITPETSIQLERVLGIPCGFWTNLERNYQDAIAKNNERSALGKETGFLNDVPYRELAQRGWIADYRNPVEKLQEIMDFFGVASPKECVEIWNRPEIAFRHSQAFKSDRWALAAWLRKGQLEAQTTNVPDFDGGSFKGVLREIRGLTKEKAWKFEPALKEYCANNGVVLALVQELKNTRVHGATHWFAGKPVIQLTLRYKTDDQFWFSFFHEAGHILLHGRKEIFVEKNIGGSLEKEEKEANLFASNLLIPKAYYEPFKRKGLFTRKGIMEFSSGMGIAPGIVVGRLQHDGLIPYRSNLNYLKKTFEWACNG
;
A
#
# COMPACT_ATOMS: atom_id res chain seq x y z
N MET A 1 -11.48 2.06 -27.50
CA MET A 1 -11.92 3.37 -26.98
C MET A 1 -13.42 3.30 -26.84
N VAL A 2 -13.89 3.05 -25.62
CA VAL A 2 -15.29 3.29 -25.25
C VAL A 2 -15.21 4.53 -24.38
N GLU A 3 -15.62 5.67 -24.91
CA GLU A 3 -15.81 6.89 -24.13
C GLU A 3 -16.90 6.59 -23.09
N THR A 4 -16.47 6.36 -21.85
CA THR A 4 -17.37 6.40 -20.70
C THR A 4 -17.90 7.82 -20.61
N SER A 5 -19.19 8.00 -20.89
CA SER A 5 -19.87 9.28 -20.74
C SER A 5 -19.55 9.88 -19.36
N PRO A 6 -19.33 11.21 -19.26
CA PRO A 6 -19.10 11.83 -17.96
C PRO A 6 -20.33 11.55 -17.09
N ASN A 7 -20.11 10.84 -15.99
CA ASN A 7 -21.14 10.52 -15.02
C ASN A 7 -21.56 11.85 -14.37
N TYR A 8 -22.62 12.48 -14.88
CA TYR A 8 -23.18 13.70 -14.31
C TYR A 8 -23.82 13.34 -12.97
N GLU A 9 -23.10 13.61 -11.87
CA GLU A 9 -23.62 13.53 -10.51
C GLU A 9 -24.06 14.94 -10.09
N PRO A 10 -25.37 15.27 -10.14
CA PRO A 10 -25.84 16.57 -9.67
C PRO A 10 -25.57 16.75 -8.18
N ASP A 11 -25.14 17.96 -7.79
CA ASP A 11 -24.89 18.33 -6.37
C ASP A 11 -26.18 18.48 -5.54
N TYR A 12 -27.35 18.17 -6.12
CA TYR A 12 -28.66 18.22 -5.45
C TYR A 12 -29.36 16.87 -5.56
N ALA A 13 -29.94 16.42 -4.44
CA ALA A 13 -30.70 15.19 -4.35
C ALA A 13 -32.19 15.51 -4.52
N VAL A 14 -32.80 15.07 -5.62
CA VAL A 14 -34.25 15.21 -5.84
C VAL A 14 -34.96 14.09 -5.09
N PRO A 15 -35.84 14.39 -4.12
CA PRO A 15 -36.58 13.36 -3.40
C PRO A 15 -37.51 12.63 -4.38
N PRO A 16 -37.62 11.28 -4.31
CA PRO A 16 -38.54 10.50 -5.16
C PRO A 16 -40.00 10.95 -5.04
N GLY A 17 -40.33 11.55 -3.89
CA GLY A 17 -41.61 12.17 -3.60
C GLY A 17 -42.02 13.29 -4.57
N GLU A 18 -41.06 14.02 -5.13
CA GLU A 18 -41.32 15.06 -6.13
C GLU A 18 -41.84 14.44 -7.43
N THR A 19 -41.15 13.41 -7.94
CA THR A 19 -41.60 12.63 -9.09
C THR A 19 -42.95 11.93 -8.84
N LEU A 20 -43.19 11.45 -7.63
CA LEU A 20 -44.49 10.90 -7.25
C LEU A 20 -45.59 11.98 -7.29
N GLY A 21 -45.30 13.18 -6.81
CA GLY A 21 -46.20 14.34 -6.90
C GLY A 21 -46.55 14.69 -8.34
N GLU A 22 -45.55 14.85 -9.20
CA GLU A 22 -45.73 15.13 -10.64
C GLU A 22 -46.55 14.04 -11.33
N THR A 23 -46.28 12.77 -11.00
CA THR A 23 -47.02 11.63 -11.56
C THR A 23 -48.49 11.70 -11.17
N LEU A 24 -48.79 12.01 -9.90
CA LEU A 24 -50.16 12.14 -9.39
C LEU A 24 -50.90 13.30 -10.06
N GLU A 25 -50.25 14.44 -10.24
CA GLU A 25 -50.81 15.60 -10.95
C GLU A 25 -51.11 15.26 -12.42
N ALA A 26 -50.19 14.60 -13.12
CA ALA A 26 -50.33 14.23 -14.52
C ALA A 26 -51.53 13.30 -14.78
N ILE A 27 -51.83 12.40 -13.84
CA ILE A 27 -52.98 11.46 -13.94
C ILE A 27 -54.23 11.97 -13.22
N GLY A 28 -54.20 13.17 -12.63
CA GLY A 28 -55.32 13.77 -11.90
C GLY A 28 -55.72 13.03 -10.62
N MET A 29 -54.80 12.27 -10.00
CA MET A 29 -55.06 11.50 -8.77
C MET A 29 -54.62 12.29 -7.53
N SER A 30 -55.52 12.42 -6.55
CA SER A 30 -55.15 13.08 -5.29
C SER A 30 -54.30 12.18 -4.38
N GLN A 31 -53.46 12.78 -3.51
CA GLN A 31 -52.70 12.02 -2.50
C GLN A 31 -53.60 11.20 -1.57
N ALA A 32 -54.81 11.69 -1.27
CA ALA A 32 -55.79 11.00 -0.45
C ALA A 32 -56.33 9.75 -1.16
N GLU A 33 -56.57 9.84 -2.47
CA GLU A 33 -56.97 8.70 -3.29
C GLU A 33 -55.84 7.68 -3.40
N LEU A 34 -54.61 8.11 -3.65
CA LEU A 34 -53.44 7.20 -3.66
C LEU A 34 -53.33 6.45 -2.32
N ALA A 35 -53.44 7.15 -1.20
CA ALA A 35 -53.41 6.56 0.14
C ALA A 35 -54.48 5.48 0.31
N GLN A 36 -55.71 5.75 -0.13
CA GLN A 36 -56.81 4.80 -0.09
C GLN A 36 -56.54 3.58 -0.98
N ARG A 37 -56.10 3.78 -2.22
CA ARG A 37 -55.79 2.68 -3.18
C ARG A 37 -54.63 1.79 -2.70
N MET A 38 -53.65 2.36 -2.02
CA MET A 38 -52.52 1.62 -1.44
C MET A 38 -52.82 0.99 -0.07
N GLY A 39 -53.96 1.32 0.55
CA GLY A 39 -54.27 0.90 1.92
C GLY A 39 -53.30 1.49 2.95
N ARG A 40 -52.81 2.71 2.73
CA ARG A 40 -51.85 3.41 3.60
C ARG A 40 -52.43 4.66 4.24
N PRO A 41 -51.93 5.08 5.42
CA PRO A 41 -52.29 6.38 5.98
C PRO A 41 -51.93 7.53 5.03
N LYS A 42 -52.81 8.52 4.90
CA LYS A 42 -52.52 9.75 4.13
C LYS A 42 -51.23 10.44 4.59
N LYS A 43 -50.91 10.36 5.89
CA LYS A 43 -49.66 10.86 6.48
C LYS A 43 -48.42 10.23 5.84
N THR A 44 -48.46 8.93 5.51
CA THR A 44 -47.36 8.23 4.87
C THR A 44 -47.14 8.72 3.45
N ILE A 45 -48.20 8.90 2.67
CA ILE A 45 -48.10 9.43 1.29
C ILE A 45 -47.56 10.87 1.30
N ASN A 46 -48.07 11.71 2.19
CA ASN A 46 -47.55 13.07 2.37
C ASN A 46 -46.06 13.05 2.77
N GLY A 47 -45.68 12.17 3.71
CA GLY A 47 -44.30 12.00 4.12
C GLY A 47 -43.36 11.61 2.98
N ILE A 48 -43.82 10.73 2.08
CA ILE A 48 -43.09 10.35 0.87
C ILE A 48 -42.91 11.56 -0.05
N ILE A 49 -43.99 12.30 -0.34
CA ILE A 49 -43.95 13.47 -1.22
C ILE A 49 -43.03 14.57 -0.66
N MET A 50 -43.00 14.75 0.65
CA MET A 50 -42.09 15.69 1.32
C MET A 50 -40.65 15.16 1.48
N GLY A 51 -40.33 13.94 1.03
CA GLY A 51 -39.01 13.33 1.19
C GLY A 51 -38.63 12.94 2.62
N THR A 52 -39.58 12.98 3.56
CA THR A 52 -39.37 12.61 4.98
C THR A 52 -39.64 11.12 5.27
N THR A 53 -40.22 10.40 4.31
CA THR A 53 -40.49 8.96 4.38
C THR A 53 -39.97 8.30 3.12
N ALA A 54 -39.10 7.30 3.27
CA ALA A 54 -38.54 6.57 2.14
C ALA A 54 -39.59 5.72 1.40
N ILE A 55 -39.44 5.59 0.09
CA ILE A 55 -40.16 4.58 -0.70
C ILE A 55 -39.47 3.23 -0.50
N THR A 56 -40.00 2.42 0.43
CA THR A 56 -39.51 1.04 0.64
C THR A 56 -39.84 0.12 -0.54
N PRO A 57 -39.15 -1.03 -0.73
CA PRO A 57 -39.48 -1.99 -1.78
C PRO A 57 -40.96 -2.41 -1.82
N GLU A 58 -41.59 -2.60 -0.66
CA GLU A 58 -43.02 -2.92 -0.56
C GLU A 58 -43.90 -1.76 -1.03
N THR A 59 -43.48 -0.52 -0.73
CA THR A 59 -44.13 0.70 -1.20
C THR A 59 -44.00 0.82 -2.72
N SER A 60 -42.84 0.49 -3.29
CA SER A 60 -42.59 0.47 -4.74
C SER A 60 -43.54 -0.50 -5.46
N ILE A 61 -43.75 -1.71 -4.92
CA ILE A 61 -44.68 -2.71 -5.48
C ILE A 61 -46.13 -2.19 -5.46
N GLN A 62 -46.52 -1.52 -4.38
CA GLN A 62 -47.86 -0.94 -4.27
C GLN A 62 -48.05 0.24 -5.23
N LEU A 63 -47.04 1.09 -5.40
CA LEU A 63 -47.05 2.17 -6.39
C LEU A 63 -47.19 1.63 -7.81
N GLU A 64 -46.50 0.53 -8.15
CA GLU A 64 -46.65 -0.13 -9.45
C GLU A 64 -48.09 -0.60 -9.69
N ARG A 65 -48.71 -1.26 -8.70
CA ARG A 65 -50.10 -1.73 -8.83
C ARG A 65 -51.10 -0.58 -9.05
N VAL A 66 -50.84 0.59 -8.48
CA VAL A 66 -51.77 1.73 -8.55
C VAL A 66 -51.49 2.64 -9.75
N LEU A 67 -50.23 2.87 -10.08
CA LEU A 67 -49.78 3.85 -11.08
C LEU A 67 -49.35 3.21 -12.41
N GLY A 68 -49.16 1.89 -12.44
CA GLY A 68 -48.67 1.17 -13.62
C GLY A 68 -47.19 1.41 -13.94
N ILE A 69 -46.47 2.13 -13.08
CA ILE A 69 -45.04 2.42 -13.24
C ILE A 69 -44.23 1.32 -12.53
N PRO A 70 -43.28 0.65 -13.20
CA PRO A 70 -42.53 -0.47 -12.62
C PRO A 70 -41.91 -0.15 -11.26
N CYS A 71 -42.01 -1.06 -10.28
CA CYS A 71 -41.45 -0.88 -8.94
C CYS A 71 -39.96 -0.52 -8.97
N GLY A 72 -39.19 -1.09 -9.90
CA GLY A 72 -37.77 -0.81 -10.08
C GLY A 72 -37.46 0.66 -10.39
N PHE A 73 -38.38 1.39 -11.04
CA PHE A 73 -38.23 2.84 -11.24
C PHE A 73 -38.21 3.57 -9.89
N TRP A 74 -39.18 3.31 -9.03
CA TRP A 74 -39.30 3.94 -7.72
C TRP A 74 -38.16 3.55 -6.78
N THR A 75 -37.78 2.27 -6.75
CA THR A 75 -36.64 1.81 -5.94
C THR A 75 -35.33 2.44 -6.39
N ASN A 76 -35.12 2.61 -7.71
CA ASN A 76 -33.93 3.28 -8.23
C ASN A 76 -33.90 4.77 -7.86
N LEU A 77 -35.03 5.49 -7.94
CA LEU A 77 -35.10 6.88 -7.48
C LEU A 77 -34.76 7.00 -5.99
N GLU A 78 -35.34 6.17 -5.14
CA GLU A 78 -35.06 6.17 -3.70
C GLU A 78 -33.59 5.87 -3.42
N ARG A 79 -33.03 4.83 -4.04
CA ARG A 79 -31.61 4.50 -3.87
C ARG A 79 -30.73 5.69 -4.25
N ASN A 80 -30.94 6.27 -5.43
CA ASN A 80 -30.13 7.39 -5.91
C ASN A 80 -30.23 8.62 -4.98
N TYR A 81 -31.42 8.90 -4.46
CA TYR A 81 -31.66 9.98 -3.50
C TYR A 81 -30.91 9.74 -2.18
N GLN A 82 -31.03 8.55 -1.60
CA GLN A 82 -30.36 8.20 -0.36
C GLN A 82 -28.83 8.20 -0.52
N ASP A 83 -28.31 7.68 -1.64
CA ASP A 83 -26.88 7.73 -1.96
C ASP A 83 -26.37 9.18 -2.04
N ALA A 84 -27.13 10.07 -2.69
CA ALA A 84 -26.78 11.49 -2.79
C ALA A 84 -26.78 12.19 -1.42
N ILE A 85 -27.77 11.93 -0.56
CA ILE A 85 -27.79 12.45 0.82
C ILE A 85 -26.59 11.92 1.61
N ALA A 86 -26.32 10.63 1.54
CA ALA A 86 -25.22 9.99 2.26
C ALA A 86 -23.86 10.60 1.85
N LYS A 87 -23.61 10.72 0.54
CA LYS A 87 -22.41 11.38 -0.01
C LYS A 87 -22.29 12.83 0.43
N ASN A 88 -23.38 13.60 0.44
CA ASN A 88 -23.36 15.00 0.88
C ASN A 88 -23.06 15.13 2.37
N ASN A 89 -23.63 14.26 3.20
CA ASN A 89 -23.35 14.21 4.63
C ASN A 89 -21.89 13.84 4.90
N GLU A 90 -21.36 12.85 4.17
CA GLU A 90 -19.96 12.44 4.24
C GLU A 90 -19.01 13.58 3.83
N ARG A 91 -19.27 14.24 2.69
CA ARG A 91 -18.49 15.43 2.26
C ARG A 91 -18.50 16.53 3.32
N SER A 92 -19.65 16.78 3.96
CA SER A 92 -19.77 17.76 5.04
C SER A 92 -19.00 17.35 6.30
N ALA A 93 -19.00 16.06 6.64
CA ALA A 93 -18.21 15.53 7.75
C ALA A 93 -16.70 15.65 7.47
N LEU A 94 -16.24 15.17 6.31
CA LEU A 94 -14.84 15.27 5.87
C LEU A 94 -14.36 16.72 5.78
N GLY A 95 -15.24 17.64 5.37
CA GLY A 95 -14.96 19.09 5.36
C GLY A 95 -14.47 19.62 6.69
N LYS A 96 -14.96 19.06 7.81
CA LYS A 96 -14.56 19.44 9.18
C LYS A 96 -13.20 18.88 9.59
N GLU A 97 -12.69 17.88 8.88
CA GLU A 97 -11.46 17.14 9.21
C GLU A 97 -10.31 17.37 8.22
N THR A 98 -10.46 18.32 7.30
CA THR A 98 -9.43 18.69 6.30
C THR A 98 -8.06 19.05 6.91
N GLY A 99 -8.02 19.42 8.19
CA GLY A 99 -6.78 19.64 8.95
C GLY A 99 -5.82 18.44 8.92
N PHE A 100 -6.32 17.21 8.78
CA PHE A 100 -5.51 15.99 8.67
C PHE A 100 -4.58 15.98 7.44
N LEU A 101 -4.92 16.73 6.38
CA LEU A 101 -4.06 16.86 5.20
C LEU A 101 -2.69 17.47 5.49
N ASN A 102 -2.54 18.19 6.60
CA ASN A 102 -1.26 18.77 7.01
C ASN A 102 -0.29 17.72 7.59
N ASP A 103 -0.81 16.59 8.07
CA ASP A 103 -0.01 15.53 8.67
C ASP A 103 0.51 14.53 7.62
N VAL A 104 -0.25 14.32 6.53
CA VAL A 104 0.06 13.35 5.48
C VAL A 104 0.83 13.97 4.30
N PRO A 105 1.72 13.22 3.62
CA PRO A 105 2.53 13.73 2.52
C PRO A 105 1.76 13.82 1.18
N TYR A 106 0.52 14.35 1.18
CA TYR A 106 -0.39 14.36 0.02
C TYR A 106 0.29 14.77 -1.29
N ARG A 107 0.97 15.93 -1.30
CA ARG A 107 1.63 16.45 -2.51
C ARG A 107 2.66 15.50 -3.08
N GLU A 108 3.42 14.82 -2.22
CA GLU A 108 4.45 13.89 -2.67
C GLU A 108 3.82 12.60 -3.21
N LEU A 109 2.76 12.10 -2.58
CA LEU A 109 2.01 10.95 -3.09
C LEU A 109 1.44 11.23 -4.48
N ALA A 110 0.83 12.41 -4.67
CA ALA A 110 0.28 12.83 -5.95
C ALA A 110 1.37 13.02 -7.03
N GLN A 111 2.49 13.68 -6.69
CA GLN A 111 3.63 13.85 -7.60
C GLN A 111 4.23 12.53 -8.07
N ARG A 112 4.14 11.46 -7.26
CA ARG A 112 4.60 10.12 -7.60
C ARG A 112 3.54 9.28 -8.34
N GLY A 113 2.36 9.83 -8.58
CA GLY A 113 1.23 9.13 -9.18
C GLY A 113 0.68 8.00 -8.32
N TRP A 114 0.87 8.05 -6.99
CA TRP A 114 0.30 7.05 -6.09
C TRP A 114 -1.17 7.30 -5.77
N ILE A 115 -1.59 8.57 -5.90
CA ILE A 115 -2.94 9.06 -5.72
C ILE A 115 -3.24 10.14 -6.77
N ALA A 116 -4.51 10.42 -7.01
CA ALA A 116 -4.92 11.53 -7.87
C ALA A 116 -4.69 12.90 -7.20
N ASP A 117 -4.35 13.92 -8.00
CA ASP A 117 -4.17 15.31 -7.54
C ASP A 117 -5.47 16.12 -7.70
N TYR A 118 -6.12 16.41 -6.59
CA TYR A 118 -7.36 17.18 -6.53
C TYR A 118 -7.08 18.62 -6.12
N ARG A 119 -8.00 19.55 -6.40
CA ARG A 119 -7.92 20.92 -5.88
C ARG A 119 -8.68 21.08 -4.57
N ASN A 120 -9.85 20.45 -4.47
CA ASN A 120 -10.74 20.55 -3.32
C ASN A 120 -10.16 19.80 -2.10
N PRO A 121 -10.02 20.43 -0.92
CA PRO A 121 -9.53 19.75 0.29
C PRO A 121 -10.34 18.51 0.70
N VAL A 122 -11.65 18.49 0.48
CA VAL A 122 -12.50 17.33 0.80
C VAL A 122 -12.17 16.15 -0.10
N GLU A 123 -12.04 16.39 -1.41
CA GLU A 123 -11.63 15.36 -2.38
C GLU A 123 -10.22 14.85 -2.09
N LYS A 124 -9.28 15.73 -1.72
CA LYS A 124 -7.94 15.32 -1.26
C LYS A 124 -8.00 14.38 -0.07
N LEU A 125 -8.86 14.70 0.90
CA LEU A 125 -8.99 13.89 2.11
C LEU A 125 -9.61 12.54 1.78
N GLN A 126 -10.64 12.52 0.93
CA GLN A 126 -11.27 11.29 0.44
C GLN A 126 -10.27 10.40 -0.28
N GLU A 127 -9.47 10.96 -1.19
CA GLU A 127 -8.41 10.22 -1.89
C GLU A 127 -7.38 9.62 -0.92
N ILE A 128 -7.05 10.32 0.17
CA ILE A 128 -6.17 9.77 1.22
C ILE A 128 -6.84 8.63 1.97
N MET A 129 -8.14 8.73 2.27
CA MET A 129 -8.91 7.64 2.91
C MET A 129 -8.95 6.40 2.01
N ASP A 130 -9.20 6.58 0.72
CA ASP A 130 -9.21 5.51 -0.29
C ASP A 130 -7.83 4.86 -0.41
N PHE A 131 -6.77 5.66 -0.49
CA PHE A 131 -5.39 5.18 -0.54
C PHE A 131 -5.04 4.33 0.69
N PHE A 132 -5.40 4.77 1.90
CA PHE A 132 -5.14 4.03 3.13
C PHE A 132 -6.13 2.90 3.41
N GLY A 133 -7.25 2.85 2.68
CA GLY A 133 -8.31 1.85 2.84
C GLY A 133 -9.06 1.98 4.17
N VAL A 134 -9.41 3.21 4.57
CA VAL A 134 -10.03 3.51 5.87
C VAL A 134 -11.22 4.47 5.71
N ALA A 135 -12.17 4.44 6.64
CA ALA A 135 -13.41 5.21 6.54
C ALA A 135 -13.30 6.66 7.05
N SER A 136 -12.32 6.97 7.92
CA SER A 136 -12.11 8.35 8.39
C SER A 136 -10.66 8.58 8.87
N PRO A 137 -10.25 9.84 9.07
CA PRO A 137 -8.94 10.19 9.61
C PRO A 137 -8.66 9.54 10.97
N LYS A 138 -9.69 9.37 11.79
CA LYS A 138 -9.57 8.69 13.09
C LYS A 138 -9.14 7.23 12.91
N GLU A 139 -9.83 6.46 12.06
CA GLU A 139 -9.45 5.07 11.78
C GLU A 139 -8.10 5.00 11.08
N CYS A 140 -7.75 5.99 10.25
CA CYS A 140 -6.42 6.11 9.66
C CYS A 140 -5.34 6.16 10.75
N VAL A 141 -5.50 7.00 11.77
CA VAL A 141 -4.58 7.10 12.91
C VAL A 141 -4.53 5.77 13.69
N GLU A 142 -5.68 5.17 14.00
CA GLU A 142 -5.76 3.92 14.77
C GLU A 142 -5.09 2.72 14.07
N ILE A 143 -5.11 2.69 12.74
CA ILE A 143 -4.52 1.58 11.97
C ILE A 143 -3.05 1.86 11.65
N TRP A 144 -2.75 3.07 11.16
CA TRP A 144 -1.47 3.38 10.52
C TRP A 144 -0.49 4.13 11.41
N ASN A 145 -0.94 4.66 12.55
CA ASN A 145 -0.11 5.42 13.47
C ASN A 145 0.13 4.69 14.81
N ARG A 146 0.04 3.35 14.82
CA ARG A 146 0.19 2.55 16.03
C ARG A 146 1.61 2.58 16.62
N PRO A 147 1.76 2.41 17.95
CA PRO A 147 3.05 2.35 18.62
C PRO A 147 3.99 1.30 18.03
N GLU A 148 3.51 0.15 17.54
CA GLU A 148 4.41 -0.88 17.00
C GLU A 148 5.12 -0.42 15.72
N ILE A 149 4.45 0.41 14.91
CA ILE A 149 5.05 1.08 13.73
C ILE A 149 5.89 2.28 14.18
N ALA A 150 5.48 2.97 15.25
CA ALA A 150 6.12 4.19 15.76
C ALA A 150 7.41 3.94 16.56
N PHE A 151 7.51 2.85 17.33
CA PHE A 151 8.70 2.43 18.07
C PHE A 151 9.82 1.92 17.15
N ARG A 152 9.47 1.53 15.92
CA ARG A 152 10.38 1.09 14.86
C ARG A 152 11.00 2.25 14.07
N HIS A 153 10.76 3.50 14.49
CA HIS A 153 11.40 4.70 13.96
C HIS A 153 11.91 5.62 15.11
N SER A 154 13.00 6.36 14.88
CA SER A 154 13.45 7.38 15.83
C SER A 154 12.34 8.42 16.07
N GLN A 155 12.24 8.94 17.30
CA GLN A 155 11.23 9.92 17.79
C GLN A 155 11.14 11.27 17.02
N ALA A 156 11.80 11.40 15.88
CA ALA A 156 11.82 12.60 15.07
C ALA A 156 10.55 12.70 14.19
N PHE A 157 9.66 13.63 14.57
CA PHE A 157 8.56 14.26 13.81
C PHE A 157 7.36 13.41 13.33
N LYS A 158 6.16 14.03 13.35
CA LYS A 158 4.88 13.41 12.91
C LYS A 158 4.82 13.15 11.39
N SER A 159 5.40 14.04 10.58
CA SER A 159 5.41 13.93 9.10
C SER A 159 6.15 12.67 8.62
N ASP A 160 7.18 12.25 9.35
CA ASP A 160 8.03 11.11 8.97
C ASP A 160 7.28 9.78 9.19
N ARG A 161 6.36 9.75 10.16
CA ARG A 161 5.49 8.60 10.45
C ARG A 161 4.48 8.37 9.34
N TRP A 162 3.82 9.42 8.85
CA TRP A 162 2.88 9.31 7.73
C TRP A 162 3.56 8.97 6.42
N ALA A 163 4.79 9.44 6.20
CA ALA A 163 5.60 9.00 5.07
C ALA A 163 5.96 7.50 5.14
N LEU A 164 6.25 6.97 6.34
CA LEU A 164 6.44 5.53 6.52
C LEU A 164 5.16 4.73 6.32
N ALA A 165 4.06 5.17 6.92
CA ALA A 165 2.76 4.53 6.76
C ALA A 165 2.33 4.48 5.29
N ALA A 166 2.46 5.60 4.57
CA ALA A 166 2.11 5.64 3.15
C ALA A 166 3.02 4.74 2.31
N TRP A 167 4.31 4.68 2.63
CA TRP A 167 5.23 3.75 1.97
C TRP A 167 4.81 2.30 2.22
N LEU A 168 4.58 1.88 3.48
CA LEU A 168 4.10 0.53 3.80
C LEU A 168 2.77 0.20 3.12
N ARG A 169 1.82 1.14 3.10
CA ARG A 169 0.54 1.00 2.41
C ARG A 169 0.73 0.75 0.92
N LYS A 170 1.65 1.47 0.27
CA LYS A 170 1.95 1.25 -1.15
C LYS A 170 2.44 -0.17 -1.42
N GLY A 171 3.29 -0.73 -0.55
CA GLY A 171 3.68 -2.14 -0.66
C GLY A 171 2.54 -3.13 -0.42
N GLN A 172 1.59 -2.81 0.47
CA GLN A 172 0.37 -3.62 0.62
C GLN A 172 -0.52 -3.58 -0.63
N LEU A 173 -0.68 -2.43 -1.27
CA LEU A 173 -1.45 -2.29 -2.51
C LEU A 173 -0.82 -3.11 -3.66
N GLU A 174 0.52 -3.14 -3.74
CA GLU A 174 1.23 -4.02 -4.67
C GLU A 174 1.00 -5.51 -4.34
N ALA A 175 1.05 -5.88 -3.06
CA ALA A 175 0.76 -7.25 -2.62
C ALA A 175 -0.69 -7.68 -2.86
N GLN A 176 -1.64 -6.75 -2.78
CA GLN A 176 -3.06 -6.99 -3.05
C GLN A 176 -3.30 -7.39 -4.52
N THR A 177 -2.58 -6.76 -5.45
CA THR A 177 -2.73 -7.01 -6.89
C THR A 177 -1.81 -8.12 -7.41
N THR A 178 -0.82 -8.53 -6.61
CA THR A 178 0.12 -9.60 -6.98
C THR A 178 -0.40 -10.98 -6.55
N ASN A 179 -0.62 -11.86 -7.53
CA ASN A 179 -0.99 -13.24 -7.26
C ASN A 179 0.26 -14.11 -7.03
N VAL A 180 0.29 -14.81 -5.90
CA VAL A 180 1.38 -15.72 -5.52
C VAL A 180 0.75 -16.97 -4.86
N PRO A 181 1.36 -18.16 -5.00
CA PRO A 181 0.98 -19.35 -4.26
C PRO A 181 1.16 -19.14 -2.75
N ASP A 182 0.70 -20.12 -1.96
CA ASP A 182 0.97 -20.13 -0.52
C ASP A 182 2.47 -20.17 -0.25
N PHE A 183 2.88 -19.46 0.79
CA PHE A 183 4.29 -19.37 1.18
C PHE A 183 4.83 -20.71 1.65
N ASP A 184 5.90 -21.16 0.99
CA ASP A 184 6.73 -22.29 1.44
C ASP A 184 8.13 -21.80 1.82
N GLY A 185 8.42 -21.78 3.12
CA GLY A 185 9.73 -21.37 3.64
C GLY A 185 10.87 -22.31 3.20
N GLY A 186 10.59 -23.58 2.93
CA GLY A 186 11.58 -24.54 2.43
C GLY A 186 12.04 -24.18 1.02
N SER A 187 11.08 -24.06 0.09
CA SER A 187 11.34 -23.65 -1.29
C SER A 187 11.92 -22.23 -1.36
N PHE A 188 11.40 -21.28 -0.58
CA PHE A 188 11.93 -19.90 -0.55
C PHE A 188 13.40 -19.88 -0.09
N LYS A 189 13.74 -20.61 0.97
CA LYS A 189 15.15 -20.73 1.41
C LYS A 189 16.04 -21.36 0.34
N GLY A 190 15.51 -22.30 -0.45
CA GLY A 190 16.18 -22.89 -1.61
C GLY A 190 16.49 -21.84 -2.68
N VAL A 191 15.47 -21.12 -3.15
CA VAL A 191 15.59 -20.16 -4.25
C VAL A 191 16.49 -18.96 -3.89
N LEU A 192 16.61 -18.60 -2.61
CA LEU A 192 17.54 -17.54 -2.16
C LEU A 192 18.99 -17.82 -2.57
N ARG A 193 19.40 -19.09 -2.71
CA ARG A 193 20.74 -19.45 -3.21
C ARG A 193 20.92 -19.15 -4.70
N GLU A 194 19.84 -19.25 -5.47
CA GLU A 194 19.81 -18.91 -6.90
C GLU A 194 19.77 -17.39 -7.08
N ILE A 195 18.93 -16.70 -6.30
CA ILE A 195 18.84 -15.24 -6.25
C ILE A 195 20.20 -14.62 -5.96
N ARG A 196 21.01 -15.22 -5.08
CA ARG A 196 22.39 -14.76 -4.81
C ARG A 196 23.25 -14.65 -6.07
N GLY A 197 23.02 -15.49 -7.08
CA GLY A 197 23.71 -15.41 -8.37
C GLY A 197 23.33 -14.17 -9.20
N LEU A 198 22.11 -13.64 -9.01
CA LEU A 198 21.62 -12.45 -9.69
C LEU A 198 22.39 -11.18 -9.33
N THR A 199 23.14 -11.19 -8.22
CA THR A 199 23.93 -10.04 -7.77
C THR A 199 24.90 -9.53 -8.85
N LYS A 200 25.37 -10.40 -9.73
CA LYS A 200 26.30 -10.07 -10.82
C LYS A 200 25.62 -9.40 -12.01
N GLU A 201 24.32 -9.61 -12.17
CA GLU A 201 23.54 -9.19 -13.32
C GLU A 201 23.29 -7.68 -13.34
N LYS A 202 22.67 -7.21 -14.42
CA LYS A 202 22.22 -5.81 -14.56
C LYS A 202 20.77 -5.67 -14.07
N ALA A 203 20.39 -4.46 -13.64
CA ALA A 203 19.06 -4.16 -13.09
C ALA A 203 17.91 -4.68 -13.95
N TRP A 204 17.92 -4.35 -15.24
CA TRP A 204 16.89 -4.80 -16.20
C TRP A 204 16.73 -6.33 -16.30
N LYS A 205 17.76 -7.10 -15.90
CA LYS A 205 17.75 -8.56 -15.92
C LYS A 205 17.46 -9.16 -14.56
N PHE A 206 18.07 -8.65 -13.48
CA PHE A 206 17.83 -9.22 -12.16
C PHE A 206 16.48 -8.83 -11.58
N GLU A 207 15.98 -7.61 -11.83
CA GLU A 207 14.74 -7.14 -11.21
C GLU A 207 13.54 -8.03 -11.56
N PRO A 208 13.24 -8.32 -12.85
CA PRO A 208 12.13 -9.21 -13.19
C PRO A 208 12.35 -10.62 -12.64
N ALA A 209 13.57 -11.16 -12.76
CA ALA A 209 13.89 -12.50 -12.26
C ALA A 209 13.75 -12.60 -10.73
N LEU A 210 14.14 -11.56 -10.01
CA LEU A 210 14.02 -11.49 -8.55
C LEU A 210 12.54 -11.48 -8.12
N LYS A 211 11.71 -10.65 -8.79
CA LYS A 211 10.26 -10.62 -8.57
C LYS A 211 9.64 -11.99 -8.85
N GLU A 212 10.03 -12.64 -9.96
CA GLU A 212 9.55 -13.96 -10.34
C GLU A 212 9.96 -15.04 -9.33
N TYR A 213 11.23 -15.09 -8.91
CA TYR A 213 11.69 -16.06 -7.91
C TYR A 213 10.98 -15.89 -6.57
N CYS A 214 10.77 -14.65 -6.11
CA CYS A 214 9.97 -14.39 -4.92
C CYS A 214 8.52 -14.85 -5.10
N ALA A 215 7.88 -14.44 -6.20
CA ALA A 215 6.48 -14.74 -6.48
C ALA A 215 6.22 -16.25 -6.55
N ASN A 216 7.05 -17.01 -7.27
CA ASN A 216 6.93 -18.47 -7.39
C ASN A 216 7.09 -19.21 -6.05
N ASN A 217 7.60 -18.54 -5.01
CA ASN A 217 7.79 -19.08 -3.67
C ASN A 217 6.85 -18.44 -2.64
N GLY A 218 5.78 -17.80 -3.10
CA GLY A 218 4.74 -17.23 -2.23
C GLY A 218 5.15 -15.92 -1.54
N VAL A 219 6.19 -15.23 -2.01
CA VAL A 219 6.67 -13.96 -1.46
C VAL A 219 6.43 -12.83 -2.45
N VAL A 220 5.79 -11.75 -2.00
CA VAL A 220 5.67 -10.53 -2.81
C VAL A 220 6.92 -9.68 -2.62
N LEU A 221 7.58 -9.31 -3.71
CA LEU A 221 8.63 -8.29 -3.69
C LEU A 221 8.08 -6.96 -4.21
N ALA A 222 7.88 -6.01 -3.30
CA ALA A 222 7.45 -4.66 -3.58
C ALA A 222 8.66 -3.72 -3.64
N LEU A 223 9.01 -3.23 -4.83
CA LEU A 223 10.07 -2.25 -5.02
C LEU A 223 9.43 -0.87 -5.08
N VAL A 224 9.41 -0.16 -3.95
CA VAL A 224 8.68 1.09 -3.78
C VAL A 224 9.65 2.24 -3.49
N GLN A 225 9.59 3.29 -4.31
CA GLN A 225 10.38 4.51 -4.09
C GLN A 225 10.13 5.06 -2.68
N GLU A 226 11.21 5.40 -1.96
CA GLU A 226 11.08 6.02 -0.64
C GLU A 226 10.38 7.37 -0.73
N LEU A 227 9.56 7.71 0.27
CA LEU A 227 9.11 9.08 0.46
C LEU A 227 10.18 9.91 1.18
N LYS A 228 10.10 11.24 1.06
CA LYS A 228 10.96 12.14 1.82
C LYS A 228 10.82 11.82 3.31
N ASN A 229 11.96 11.84 3.99
CA ASN A 229 12.08 11.60 5.43
C ASN A 229 11.69 10.20 5.98
N THR A 230 11.22 9.23 5.18
CA THR A 230 11.00 7.85 5.67
C THR A 230 12.29 7.19 6.18
N ARG A 231 13.42 7.47 5.51
CA ARG A 231 14.77 6.98 5.84
C ARG A 231 14.88 5.44 5.99
N VAL A 232 14.03 4.65 5.32
CA VAL A 232 14.06 3.18 5.37
C VAL A 232 14.73 2.57 4.15
N HIS A 233 15.36 1.42 4.33
CA HIS A 233 15.98 0.62 3.26
C HIS A 233 15.09 -0.57 2.89
N GLY A 234 14.57 -1.26 3.89
CA GLY A 234 13.63 -2.35 3.73
C GLY A 234 12.60 -2.44 4.84
N ALA A 235 11.57 -3.23 4.55
CA ALA A 235 10.63 -3.73 5.53
C ALA A 235 10.10 -5.10 5.11
N THR A 236 9.81 -5.93 6.11
CA THR A 236 9.12 -7.20 5.95
C THR A 236 7.77 -7.09 6.61
N HIS A 237 6.68 -7.44 5.92
CA HIS A 237 5.37 -7.54 6.55
C HIS A 237 4.54 -8.67 5.97
N TRP A 238 3.43 -8.99 6.63
CA TRP A 238 2.47 -9.96 6.13
C TRP A 238 1.17 -9.25 5.75
N PHE A 239 0.70 -9.45 4.53
CA PHE A 239 -0.54 -8.89 4.02
C PHE A 239 -1.41 -10.00 3.44
N ALA A 240 -2.64 -10.13 3.96
CA ALA A 240 -3.58 -11.18 3.54
C ALA A 240 -2.97 -12.59 3.53
N GLY A 241 -2.12 -12.91 4.52
CA GLY A 241 -1.45 -14.21 4.63
C GLY A 241 -0.19 -14.39 3.78
N LYS A 242 0.15 -13.41 2.92
CA LYS A 242 1.35 -13.39 2.06
C LYS A 242 2.48 -12.60 2.72
N PRO A 243 3.71 -13.13 2.80
CA PRO A 243 4.88 -12.32 3.17
C PRO A 243 5.23 -11.33 2.05
N VAL A 244 5.57 -10.12 2.45
CA VAL A 244 5.93 -9.00 1.59
C VAL A 244 7.32 -8.52 1.99
N ILE A 245 8.26 -8.60 1.06
CA ILE A 245 9.54 -7.89 1.13
C ILE A 245 9.32 -6.57 0.42
N GLN A 246 9.46 -5.47 1.14
CA GLN A 246 9.34 -4.13 0.58
C GLN A 246 10.68 -3.41 0.67
N LEU A 247 11.22 -2.98 -0.47
CA LEU A 247 12.54 -2.34 -0.53
C LEU A 247 12.46 -0.97 -1.20
N THR A 248 13.37 -0.09 -0.78
CA THR A 248 13.66 1.17 -1.47
C THR A 248 14.98 1.04 -2.24
N LEU A 249 15.20 1.92 -3.23
CA LEU A 249 16.52 2.09 -3.85
C LEU A 249 17.28 3.28 -3.22
N ARG A 250 16.86 3.75 -2.05
CA ARG A 250 17.35 4.97 -1.40
C ARG A 250 18.87 4.95 -1.23
N TYR A 251 19.57 5.77 -2.02
CA TYR A 251 21.01 6.14 -1.97
C TYR A 251 22.07 5.09 -2.30
N LYS A 252 21.73 3.87 -2.71
CA LYS A 252 22.60 2.79 -2.31
C LYS A 252 23.01 1.83 -3.42
N THR A 253 24.26 1.43 -3.29
CA THR A 253 24.99 0.57 -4.19
C THR A 253 24.49 -0.87 -4.06
N ASP A 254 24.87 -1.71 -5.03
CA ASP A 254 24.50 -3.12 -5.12
C ASP A 254 24.70 -3.89 -3.80
N ASP A 255 25.80 -3.64 -3.08
CA ASP A 255 26.04 -4.27 -1.77
C ASP A 255 24.93 -4.03 -0.75
N GLN A 256 24.40 -2.82 -0.69
CA GLN A 256 23.40 -2.43 0.30
C GLN A 256 22.01 -2.90 -0.12
N PHE A 257 21.65 -2.78 -1.40
CA PHE A 257 20.39 -3.33 -1.92
C PHE A 257 20.29 -4.83 -1.65
N TRP A 258 21.33 -5.59 -2.04
CA TRP A 258 21.33 -7.03 -1.86
C TRP A 258 21.37 -7.42 -0.38
N PHE A 259 22.11 -6.69 0.46
CA PHE A 259 22.09 -6.94 1.89
C PHE A 259 20.70 -6.74 2.49
N SER A 260 20.03 -5.61 2.22
CA SER A 260 18.66 -5.36 2.70
C SER A 260 17.69 -6.43 2.19
N PHE A 261 17.75 -6.83 0.91
CA PHE A 261 16.91 -7.92 0.40
C PHE A 261 17.09 -9.23 1.19
N PHE A 262 18.33 -9.68 1.40
CA PHE A 262 18.57 -10.93 2.12
C PHE A 262 18.30 -10.81 3.63
N HIS A 263 18.41 -9.60 4.19
CA HIS A 263 18.04 -9.30 5.56
C HIS A 263 16.52 -9.45 5.75
N GLU A 264 15.71 -8.83 4.89
CA GLU A 264 14.25 -8.98 4.90
C GLU A 264 13.82 -10.44 4.67
N ALA A 265 14.48 -11.14 3.73
CA ALA A 265 14.25 -12.58 3.54
C ALA A 265 14.58 -13.40 4.80
N GLY A 266 15.57 -12.97 5.58
CA GLY A 266 15.90 -13.54 6.89
C GLY A 266 14.76 -13.37 7.89
N HIS A 267 14.14 -12.19 7.97
CA HIS A 267 12.97 -11.97 8.84
C HIS A 267 11.81 -12.91 8.51
N ILE A 268 11.50 -13.09 7.23
CA ILE A 268 10.45 -14.02 6.79
C ILE A 268 10.74 -15.44 7.27
N LEU A 269 11.97 -15.93 7.08
CA LEU A 269 12.34 -17.32 7.35
C LEU A 269 12.58 -17.63 8.82
N LEU A 270 13.04 -16.66 9.62
CA LEU A 270 13.46 -16.88 11.01
C LEU A 270 12.41 -16.44 12.03
N HIS A 271 11.63 -15.40 11.73
CA HIS A 271 10.74 -14.75 12.71
C HIS A 271 9.25 -14.91 12.38
N GLY A 272 8.91 -15.38 11.16
CA GLY A 272 7.56 -15.78 10.78
C GLY A 272 6.54 -14.64 10.75
N ARG A 273 5.28 -14.92 11.09
CA ARG A 273 4.14 -13.98 11.02
C ARG A 273 4.07 -12.94 12.15
N LYS A 274 5.12 -12.82 12.95
CA LYS A 274 5.17 -11.88 14.07
C LYS A 274 5.45 -10.46 13.56
N GLU A 275 4.40 -9.80 13.08
CA GLU A 275 4.33 -8.37 12.77
C GLU A 275 5.33 -7.81 11.72
N ILE A 276 5.15 -6.52 11.39
CA ILE A 276 5.92 -5.73 10.43
C ILE A 276 7.36 -5.50 10.96
N PHE A 277 8.40 -5.86 10.22
CA PHE A 277 9.79 -5.48 10.50
C PHE A 277 10.16 -4.29 9.62
N VAL A 278 10.80 -3.27 10.19
CA VAL A 278 11.29 -2.09 9.46
C VAL A 278 12.72 -1.84 9.91
N GLU A 279 13.68 -1.81 8.98
CA GLU A 279 15.11 -1.67 9.28
C GLU A 279 15.41 -0.33 9.99
N LYS A 280 15.63 -0.31 11.33
CA LYS A 280 16.24 0.80 12.14
C LYS A 280 16.38 0.55 13.65
N ASN A 281 17.52 0.93 14.25
CA ASN A 281 17.87 0.98 15.69
C ASN A 281 16.75 0.65 16.70
N ILE A 282 16.66 -0.62 17.10
CA ILE A 282 15.71 -1.10 18.12
C ILE A 282 16.48 -1.76 19.27
N GLY A 283 16.08 -1.46 20.51
CA GLY A 283 16.53 -2.19 21.71
C GLY A 283 15.55 -3.30 22.11
N GLY A 284 16.00 -4.26 22.93
CA GLY A 284 15.14 -5.32 23.49
C GLY A 284 15.10 -6.60 22.63
N SER A 285 13.99 -7.35 22.63
CA SER A 285 13.85 -8.62 21.88
C SER A 285 14.06 -8.47 20.38
N LEU A 286 13.73 -7.30 19.84
CA LEU A 286 13.93 -6.94 18.43
C LEU A 286 15.42 -6.86 18.07
N GLU A 287 16.30 -6.52 19.02
CA GLU A 287 17.76 -6.51 18.79
C GLU A 287 18.30 -7.90 18.48
N LYS A 288 17.69 -8.95 19.05
CA LYS A 288 18.07 -10.35 18.76
C LYS A 288 17.66 -10.73 17.34
N GLU A 289 16.41 -10.46 16.96
CA GLU A 289 15.87 -10.76 15.64
C GLU A 289 16.65 -10.02 14.55
N GLU A 290 16.97 -8.74 14.75
CA GLU A 290 17.84 -7.95 13.86
C GLU A 290 19.25 -8.56 13.72
N LYS A 291 19.85 -9.05 14.80
CA LYS A 291 21.16 -9.74 14.75
C LYS A 291 21.08 -11.06 13.98
N GLU A 292 19.99 -11.81 14.15
CA GLU A 292 19.75 -13.08 13.44
C GLU A 292 19.56 -12.85 11.93
N ALA A 293 18.75 -11.86 11.54
CA ALA A 293 18.56 -11.47 10.14
C ALA A 293 19.86 -10.93 9.50
N ASN A 294 20.61 -10.09 10.22
CA ASN A 294 21.93 -9.62 9.78
C ASN A 294 22.90 -10.77 9.55
N LEU A 295 22.97 -11.72 10.49
CA LEU A 295 23.83 -12.90 10.37
C LEU A 295 23.41 -13.80 9.20
N PHE A 296 22.09 -13.97 9.01
CA PHE A 296 21.53 -14.72 7.88
C PHE A 296 21.94 -14.11 6.54
N ALA A 297 21.69 -12.81 6.34
CA ALA A 297 22.02 -12.11 5.11
C ALA A 297 23.53 -12.17 4.80
N SER A 298 24.34 -11.89 5.83
CA SER A 298 25.79 -11.92 5.75
C SER A 298 26.33 -13.27 5.26
N ASN A 299 25.88 -14.36 5.91
CA ASN A 299 26.38 -15.70 5.63
C ASN A 299 25.83 -16.27 4.32
N LEU A 300 24.62 -15.87 3.93
CA LEU A 300 24.06 -16.27 2.65
C LEU A 300 24.84 -15.62 1.50
N LEU A 301 25.09 -14.32 1.57
CA LEU A 301 25.88 -13.59 0.58
C LEU A 301 27.33 -14.10 0.51
N ILE A 302 28.02 -14.12 1.65
CA ILE A 302 29.42 -14.54 1.78
C ILE A 302 29.53 -15.53 2.95
N PRO A 303 29.56 -16.85 2.69
CA PRO A 303 29.62 -17.83 3.76
C PRO A 303 30.90 -17.68 4.59
N LYS A 304 30.75 -17.72 5.93
CA LYS A 304 31.84 -17.55 6.90
C LYS A 304 33.06 -18.42 6.61
N ALA A 305 32.85 -19.66 6.15
CA ALA A 305 33.91 -20.60 5.81
C ALA A 305 34.88 -20.07 4.74
N TYR A 306 34.40 -19.25 3.81
CA TYR A 306 35.21 -18.62 2.76
C TYR A 306 35.70 -17.22 3.17
N TYR A 307 34.89 -16.50 3.94
CA TYR A 307 35.22 -15.14 4.36
C TYR A 307 36.36 -15.09 5.37
N GLU A 308 36.39 -15.98 6.37
CA GLU A 308 37.43 -15.96 7.41
C GLU A 308 38.86 -16.18 6.86
N PRO A 309 39.11 -17.15 5.96
CA PRO A 309 40.41 -17.26 5.27
C PRO A 309 40.76 -16.01 4.46
N PHE A 310 39.81 -15.45 3.72
CA PHE A 310 40.03 -14.24 2.93
C PHE A 310 40.41 -13.04 3.80
N LYS A 311 39.70 -12.85 4.92
CA LYS A 311 40.00 -11.82 5.93
C LYS A 311 41.39 -11.99 6.53
N ARG A 312 41.78 -13.21 6.93
CA ARG A 312 43.12 -13.49 7.47
C ARG A 312 44.25 -13.21 6.49
N LYS A 313 44.02 -13.43 5.19
CA LYS A 313 45.01 -13.12 4.14
C LYS A 313 45.30 -11.61 4.03
N GLY A 314 44.34 -10.76 4.39
CA GLY A 314 44.51 -9.30 4.45
C GLY A 314 44.74 -8.59 3.12
N LEU A 315 44.70 -9.29 1.99
CA LEU A 315 44.97 -8.72 0.66
C LEU A 315 43.70 -8.11 0.03
N PHE A 316 43.22 -7.02 0.61
CA PHE A 316 42.04 -6.28 0.12
C PHE A 316 42.38 -5.36 -1.07
N THR A 317 43.04 -5.91 -2.08
CA THR A 317 43.31 -5.22 -3.35
C THR A 317 42.15 -5.42 -4.32
N ARG A 318 42.07 -4.58 -5.37
CA ARG A 318 41.12 -4.78 -6.49
C ARG A 318 41.18 -6.23 -7.01
N LYS A 319 42.39 -6.71 -7.32
CA LYS A 319 42.60 -8.06 -7.86
C LYS A 319 42.09 -9.12 -6.88
N GLY A 320 42.46 -9.02 -5.60
CA GLY A 320 42.00 -9.97 -4.57
C GLY A 320 40.48 -10.00 -4.39
N ILE A 321 39.82 -8.83 -4.42
CA ILE A 321 38.36 -8.72 -4.32
C ILE A 321 37.66 -9.29 -5.56
N MET A 322 38.18 -9.02 -6.76
CA MET A 322 37.64 -9.57 -8.00
C MET A 322 37.80 -11.10 -8.06
N GLU A 323 38.95 -11.64 -7.67
CA GLU A 323 39.18 -13.08 -7.60
C GLU A 323 38.26 -13.75 -6.57
N PHE A 324 38.14 -13.18 -5.38
CA PHE A 324 37.27 -13.71 -4.32
C PHE A 324 35.79 -13.67 -4.71
N SER A 325 35.30 -12.54 -5.22
CA SER A 325 33.90 -12.39 -5.66
C SER A 325 33.56 -13.31 -6.83
N SER A 326 34.48 -13.46 -7.80
CA SER A 326 34.33 -14.39 -8.92
C SER A 326 34.24 -15.85 -8.43
N GLY A 327 35.15 -16.27 -7.55
CA GLY A 327 35.12 -17.62 -6.95
C GLY A 327 33.85 -17.88 -6.12
N MET A 328 33.29 -16.84 -5.52
CA MET A 328 32.02 -16.94 -4.79
C MET A 328 30.78 -16.83 -5.68
N GLY A 329 30.91 -16.36 -6.93
CA GLY A 329 29.80 -16.15 -7.85
C GLY A 329 28.91 -14.95 -7.50
N ILE A 330 29.45 -13.91 -6.86
CA ILE A 330 28.72 -12.70 -6.45
C ILE A 330 29.34 -11.42 -7.04
N ALA A 331 28.63 -10.28 -6.97
CA ALA A 331 29.21 -9.00 -7.35
C ALA A 331 30.37 -8.57 -6.43
N PRO A 332 31.43 -7.94 -6.97
CA PRO A 332 32.55 -7.42 -6.18
C PRO A 332 32.13 -6.32 -5.20
N GLY A 333 31.10 -5.53 -5.55
CA GLY A 333 30.53 -4.51 -4.67
C GLY A 333 30.12 -5.06 -3.30
N ILE A 334 29.49 -6.24 -3.28
CA ILE A 334 29.06 -6.94 -2.04
C ILE A 334 30.26 -7.23 -1.12
N VAL A 335 31.38 -7.65 -1.68
CA VAL A 335 32.61 -7.90 -0.90
C VAL A 335 33.15 -6.59 -0.34
N VAL A 336 33.17 -5.51 -1.12
CA VAL A 336 33.58 -4.17 -0.65
C VAL A 336 32.67 -3.71 0.50
N GLY A 337 31.35 -3.85 0.34
CA GLY A 337 30.38 -3.53 1.38
C GLY A 337 30.62 -4.29 2.67
N ARG A 338 30.88 -5.60 2.56
CA ARG A 338 31.18 -6.43 3.73
C ARG A 338 32.47 -6.01 4.43
N LEU A 339 33.54 -5.75 3.69
CA LEU A 339 34.82 -5.29 4.26
C LEU A 339 34.68 -3.92 4.96
N GLN A 340 33.85 -3.03 4.42
CA GLN A 340 33.56 -1.72 5.05
C GLN A 340 32.76 -1.85 6.32
N HIS A 341 31.71 -2.67 6.31
CA HIS A 341 30.91 -2.97 7.49
C HIS A 341 31.78 -3.53 8.63
N ASP A 342 32.70 -4.44 8.30
CA ASP A 342 33.60 -5.07 9.28
C ASP A 342 34.81 -4.19 9.66
N GLY A 343 34.90 -2.95 9.14
CA GLY A 343 35.97 -2.00 9.46
C GLY A 343 37.35 -2.34 8.88
N LEU A 344 37.41 -3.27 7.93
CA LEU A 344 38.66 -3.75 7.32
C LEU A 344 39.17 -2.83 6.21
N ILE A 345 38.28 -2.06 5.59
CA ILE A 345 38.60 -0.97 4.68
C ILE A 345 37.72 0.25 5.01
N PRO A 346 38.18 1.48 4.77
CA PRO A 346 37.38 2.68 5.06
C PRO A 346 36.20 2.83 4.09
N TYR A 347 35.11 3.46 4.55
CA TYR A 347 33.96 3.81 3.71
C TYR A 347 34.31 4.74 2.53
N ARG A 348 35.39 5.52 2.64
CA ARG A 348 35.92 6.39 1.58
C ARG A 348 36.99 5.71 0.72
N SER A 349 37.10 4.38 0.77
CA SER A 349 38.10 3.63 0.01
C SER A 349 37.95 3.86 -1.50
N ASN A 350 39.09 3.92 -2.20
CA ASN A 350 39.13 3.92 -3.66
C ASN A 350 38.51 2.66 -4.28
N LEU A 351 38.21 1.62 -3.51
CA LEU A 351 37.53 0.41 -3.99
C LEU A 351 36.02 0.61 -4.24
N ASN A 352 35.46 1.77 -3.88
CA ASN A 352 34.03 2.06 -4.08
C ASN A 352 33.59 2.00 -5.54
N TYR A 353 34.48 2.19 -6.54
CA TYR A 353 34.09 2.03 -7.96
C TYR A 353 33.71 0.58 -8.32
N LEU A 354 34.04 -0.40 -7.47
CA LEU A 354 33.59 -1.79 -7.66
C LEU A 354 32.12 -1.99 -7.27
N LYS A 355 31.53 -1.02 -6.58
CA LYS A 355 30.12 -1.00 -6.24
C LYS A 355 29.33 -0.37 -7.38
N LYS A 356 28.15 -0.92 -7.68
CA LYS A 356 27.25 -0.42 -8.73
C LYS A 356 26.12 0.37 -8.10
N THR A 357 25.78 1.54 -8.62
CA THR A 357 24.57 2.26 -8.19
C THR A 357 23.38 1.78 -9.00
N PHE A 358 22.23 1.60 -8.34
CA PHE A 358 20.95 1.35 -9.00
C PHE A 358 20.11 2.62 -9.02
N GLU A 359 19.36 2.79 -10.10
CA GLU A 359 18.46 3.92 -10.30
C GLU A 359 17.08 3.37 -10.64
N TRP A 360 16.04 4.09 -10.23
CA TRP A 360 14.69 3.80 -10.72
C TRP A 360 14.65 4.05 -12.23
N ALA A 361 13.99 3.17 -12.97
CA ALA A 361 13.63 3.49 -14.34
C ALA A 361 12.88 4.83 -14.34
N CYS A 362 13.29 5.77 -15.19
CA CYS A 362 12.54 7.01 -15.37
C CYS A 362 11.14 6.62 -15.85
N ASN A 363 10.15 6.80 -14.99
CA ASN A 363 8.75 6.76 -15.44
C ASN A 363 8.60 7.97 -16.38
N GLY A 364 8.36 7.69 -17.66
CA GLY A 364 8.00 8.70 -18.65
C GLY A 364 6.61 9.26 -18.42
#